data_AF-A0ABD3ZUH7-F1
#
_entry.id   AF-A0ABD3ZUH7-F1
#
_cell.length_a   1.000
_cell.length_b   1.000
_cell.length_c   1.000
_cell.angle_alpha   90.00
_cell.angle_beta   90.00
_cell.angle_gamma   90.00
#
_symmetry.space_group_name_H-M   'P 1'
#
loop_
_entity.id
_entity.type
_entity.pdbx_description
1 polymer ?
#
loop_
_entity_poly.entity_id
_entity_poly.type
_entity_poly.pdbx_seq_one_letter_code
_entity_poly.pdbx_strand_id
1 'polypeptide(L)'
;MFEKLRKRQQELEEKAYPDELYEFEAEIYEFFMLVDGSLDYVLANKRMPRHQRRTLEKSFFELYPDILPGMIKNDKDLYQHILLYEQVRQEICVALSN
;
A
#
# COMPACT_ATOMS: atom_id res chain seq x y z
N MET A 1 -1.55 -16.26 9.42
CA MET A 1 -0.88 -15.20 8.63
C MET A 1 -1.55 -15.02 7.26
N PHE A 2 -1.53 -16.03 6.38
CA PHE A 2 -2.17 -15.95 5.05
C PHE A 2 -3.67 -15.63 5.07
N GLU A 3 -4.46 -16.21 5.98
CA GLU A 3 -5.90 -15.87 6.10
C GLU A 3 -6.14 -14.38 6.42
N LYS A 4 -5.23 -13.76 7.20
CA LYS A 4 -5.31 -12.33 7.48
C LYS A 4 -5.04 -11.52 6.21
N LEU A 5 -4.00 -11.90 5.46
CA LEU A 5 -3.62 -11.24 4.21
C LEU A 5 -4.68 -11.41 3.10
N ARG A 6 -5.37 -12.55 3.03
CA ARG A 6 -6.51 -12.73 2.11
C ARG A 6 -7.67 -11.80 2.43
N LYS A 7 -7.98 -11.60 3.72
CA LYS A 7 -8.98 -10.61 4.13
C LYS A 7 -8.57 -9.19 3.74
N ARG A 8 -7.28 -8.87 3.82
CA ARG A 8 -6.77 -7.58 3.33
C ARG A 8 -6.95 -7.42 1.82
N GLN A 9 -6.67 -8.45 1.04
CA GLN A 9 -6.89 -8.42 -0.41
C GLN A 9 -8.35 -8.09 -0.73
N GLN A 10 -9.30 -8.77 -0.07
CA GLN A 10 -10.73 -8.48 -0.22
C GLN A 10 -11.07 -7.04 0.18
N GLU A 11 -10.54 -6.57 1.31
CA GLU A 11 -10.76 -5.19 1.78
C GLU A 11 -10.24 -4.14 0.78
N LEU A 12 -9.11 -4.39 0.13
CA LEU A 12 -8.55 -3.51 -0.90
C LEU A 12 -9.37 -3.54 -2.20
N GLU A 13 -9.87 -4.71 -2.61
CA GLU A 13 -10.74 -4.88 -3.78
C GLU A 13 -12.11 -4.21 -3.60
N GLU A 14 -12.67 -4.24 -2.39
CA GLU A 14 -13.97 -3.64 -2.07
C GLU A 14 -13.90 -2.11 -1.90
N LYS A 15 -12.73 -1.57 -1.58
CA LYS A 15 -12.56 -0.14 -1.30
C LYS A 15 -12.23 0.62 -2.58
N ALA A 16 -13.25 1.23 -3.18
CA ALA A 16 -13.09 2.07 -4.35
C ALA A 16 -12.14 3.24 -4.07
N TYR A 17 -11.21 3.46 -5.00
CA TYR A 17 -10.35 4.64 -4.98
C TYR A 17 -11.20 5.92 -5.02
N PRO A 18 -10.84 6.99 -4.27
CA PRO A 18 -11.58 8.24 -4.33
C PRO A 18 -11.63 8.81 -5.76
N ASP A 19 -12.81 9.22 -6.24
CA ASP A 19 -13.01 9.77 -7.61
C ASP A 19 -12.39 11.18 -7.80
N GLU A 20 -11.56 11.65 -6.88
CA GLU A 20 -10.95 12.99 -6.89
C GLU A 20 -9.58 12.98 -7.57
N LEU A 21 -9.31 14.03 -8.36
CA LEU A 21 -8.03 14.26 -9.01
C LEU A 21 -7.08 15.01 -8.06
N TYR A 22 -5.99 14.36 -7.67
CA TYR A 22 -4.94 14.97 -6.83
C TYR A 22 -3.72 15.33 -7.67
N GLU A 23 -2.99 16.37 -7.28
CA GLU A 23 -1.73 16.76 -7.95
C GLU A 23 -0.65 15.66 -7.90
N PHE A 24 -0.78 14.73 -6.95
CA PHE A 24 0.13 13.61 -6.67
C PHE A 24 -0.56 12.25 -6.84
N GLU A 25 -1.54 12.18 -7.76
CA GLU A 25 -2.30 10.97 -8.06
C GLU A 25 -1.39 9.82 -8.51
N ALA A 26 -0.34 10.11 -9.29
CA ALA A 26 0.60 9.10 -9.77
C ALA A 26 1.33 8.40 -8.62
N GLU A 27 1.82 9.15 -7.64
CA GLU A 27 2.52 8.65 -6.46
C GLU A 27 1.61 7.77 -5.60
N ILE A 28 0.34 8.15 -5.46
CA ILE A 28 -0.65 7.32 -4.74
C ILE A 28 -0.87 6.00 -5.47
N TYR A 29 -1.13 6.04 -6.78
CA TYR A 29 -1.36 4.82 -7.56
C TYR A 29 -0.13 3.91 -7.56
N GLU A 30 1.06 4.47 -7.73
CA GLU A 30 2.30 3.70 -7.67
C GLU A 30 2.46 2.98 -6.33
N PHE A 31 2.17 3.67 -5.21
CA PHE A 31 2.20 3.05 -3.90
C PHE A 31 1.17 1.93 -3.75
N PHE A 32 -0.06 2.15 -4.22
CA PHE A 32 -1.13 1.16 -4.11
C PHE A 32 -0.81 -0.08 -4.93
N MET A 33 -0.37 0.11 -6.18
CA MET A 33 0.08 -0.97 -7.06
C MET A 33 1.26 -1.74 -6.48
N LEU A 34 2.20 -1.06 -5.82
CA LEU A 34 3.31 -1.70 -5.13
C LEU A 34 2.81 -2.64 -4.02
N VAL A 35 1.86 -2.20 -3.21
CA VAL A 35 1.30 -2.99 -2.10
C VAL A 35 0.45 -4.15 -2.62
N ASP A 36 -0.46 -3.91 -3.55
CA ASP A 36 -1.31 -4.95 -4.16
C ASP A 36 -0.49 -6.02 -4.86
N GLY A 37 0.41 -5.62 -5.74
CA GLY A 37 1.29 -6.56 -6.43
C GLY A 37 2.16 -7.34 -5.45
N SER A 38 2.58 -6.72 -4.34
CA SER A 38 3.36 -7.40 -3.30
C SER A 38 2.53 -8.41 -2.50
N LEU A 39 1.27 -8.08 -2.23
CA LEU A 39 0.31 -8.97 -1.58
C LEU A 39 0.08 -10.22 -2.42
N ASP A 40 -0.10 -10.06 -3.73
CA ASP A 40 -0.25 -11.16 -4.69
C ASP A 40 0.94 -12.11 -4.68
N TYR A 41 2.17 -11.58 -4.66
CA TYR A 41 3.38 -12.42 -4.56
C TYR A 41 3.35 -13.27 -3.29
N VAL A 42 3.02 -12.67 -2.14
CA VAL A 42 2.96 -13.39 -0.86
C VAL A 42 1.86 -14.43 -0.89
N LEU A 43 0.64 -14.06 -1.25
CA LEU A 43 -0.51 -14.97 -1.27
C LEU A 43 -0.34 -16.13 -2.26
N ALA A 44 0.34 -15.91 -3.38
CA ALA A 44 0.70 -16.96 -4.33
C ALA A 44 1.90 -17.80 -3.91
N ASN A 45 2.52 -17.54 -2.74
CA ASN A 45 3.76 -18.13 -2.26
C ASN A 45 4.89 -18.04 -3.32
N LYS A 46 4.95 -16.92 -4.04
CA LYS A 46 5.94 -16.65 -5.08
C LYS A 46 7.06 -15.79 -4.53
N ARG A 47 8.26 -15.97 -5.08
CA ARG A 47 9.41 -15.12 -4.74
C ARG A 47 9.19 -13.72 -5.28
N MET A 48 9.15 -12.74 -4.38
CA MET A 48 9.08 -11.32 -4.73
C MET A 48 10.41 -10.81 -5.34
N PRO A 49 10.37 -9.97 -6.39
CA PRO A 49 11.55 -9.29 -6.91
C PRO A 49 12.27 -8.46 -5.84
N ARG A 50 13.61 -8.47 -5.85
CA ARG A 50 14.43 -7.78 -4.84
C ARG A 50 14.20 -6.27 -4.79
N HIS A 51 14.01 -5.64 -5.95
CA HIS A 51 13.75 -4.20 -6.02
C HIS A 51 12.40 -3.88 -5.39
N GLN A 52 11.36 -4.64 -5.72
CA GLN A 52 10.02 -4.49 -5.16
C GLN A 52 10.03 -4.65 -3.63
N ARG A 53 10.71 -5.68 -3.12
CA ARG A 53 10.87 -5.88 -1.67
C ARG A 53 11.53 -4.70 -0.98
N ARG A 54 12.61 -4.15 -1.56
CA ARG A 54 13.30 -2.97 -1.00
C ARG A 54 12.44 -1.71 -1.02
N THR A 55 11.65 -1.52 -2.07
CA THR A 55 10.70 -0.40 -2.14
C THR A 55 9.61 -0.55 -1.07
N LEU A 56 9.08 -1.77 -0.90
CA LEU A 56 8.03 -2.09 0.08
C LEU A 56 8.46 -1.87 1.54
N GLU A 57 9.76 -1.94 1.84
CA GLU A 57 10.28 -1.67 3.20
C GLU A 57 10.03 -0.21 3.64
N LYS A 58 9.89 0.71 2.69
CA LYS A 58 9.63 2.14 2.95
C LYS A 58 8.14 2.43 3.09
N SER A 59 7.80 3.34 3.98
CA SER A 59 6.48 3.97 4.08
C SER A 59 6.20 4.88 2.88
N PHE A 60 4.93 5.21 2.66
CA PHE A 60 4.43 6.17 1.68
C PHE A 60 5.20 7.49 1.76
N PHE A 61 5.32 8.07 2.95
CA PHE A 61 6.03 9.35 3.14
C PHE A 61 7.56 9.23 3.03
N GLU A 62 8.13 8.03 3.16
CA GLU A 62 9.55 7.79 2.85
C GLU A 62 9.80 7.61 1.34
N LEU A 63 8.79 7.14 0.59
CA LEU A 63 8.85 7.03 -0.86
C LEU A 63 8.62 8.37 -1.56
N TYR A 64 7.69 9.16 -1.03
CA TYR A 64 7.23 10.42 -1.62
C TYR A 64 7.35 11.55 -0.58
N PRO A 65 8.57 12.00 -0.25
CA PRO A 65 8.82 12.96 0.82
C PRO A 65 8.25 14.37 0.54
N ASP A 66 7.97 14.69 -0.72
CA ASP A 66 7.36 15.95 -1.13
C ASP A 66 5.85 16.02 -0.81
N ILE A 67 5.21 14.86 -0.59
CA ILE A 67 3.81 14.77 -0.16
C ILE A 67 3.77 14.84 1.37
N LEU A 68 3.49 16.01 1.91
CA LEU A 68 3.43 16.19 3.36
C LEU A 68 2.11 15.65 3.93
N PRO A 69 2.10 15.05 5.14
CA PRO A 69 0.86 14.60 5.78
C PRO A 69 -0.21 15.70 5.84
N GLY A 70 0.18 16.96 6.04
CA GLY A 70 -0.74 18.09 6.07
C GLY A 70 -1.47 18.39 4.76
N MET A 71 -0.93 17.95 3.62
CA MET A 71 -1.54 18.12 2.30
C MET A 71 -2.73 17.18 2.11
N ILE A 72 -2.65 15.97 2.67
CA ILE A 72 -3.70 14.94 2.55
C ILE A 72 -4.59 14.84 3.79
N LYS A 73 -4.17 15.34 4.96
CA LYS A 73 -4.89 15.15 6.23
C LYS A 73 -6.30 15.77 6.24
N ASN A 74 -6.54 16.80 5.42
CA ASN A 74 -7.85 17.43 5.33
C ASN A 74 -8.84 16.61 4.50
N ASP A 75 -8.33 15.76 3.61
CA ASP A 75 -9.10 14.73 2.93
C ASP A 75 -9.08 13.45 3.76
N LYS A 76 -10.17 13.24 4.49
CA LYS A 76 -10.27 12.08 5.39
C LYS A 76 -10.31 10.76 4.63
N ASP A 77 -10.88 10.74 3.43
CA ASP A 77 -11.13 9.51 2.69
C ASP A 77 -9.85 9.02 2.01
N LEU A 78 -9.10 9.94 1.38
CA LEU A 78 -7.77 9.66 0.87
C LEU A 78 -6.80 9.28 1.99
N TYR A 79 -6.79 10.05 3.09
CA TYR A 79 -5.90 9.77 4.20
C TYR A 79 -6.17 8.39 4.82
N GLN A 80 -7.44 8.01 4.97
CA GLN A 80 -7.81 6.67 5.43
C GLN A 80 -7.43 5.56 4.43
N HIS A 81 -7.46 5.83 3.14
CA HIS A 81 -6.97 4.90 2.13
C HIS A 81 -5.46 4.67 2.26
N ILE A 82 -4.67 5.75 2.31
CA ILE A 82 -3.21 5.64 2.46
C ILE A 82 -2.85 4.87 3.73
N LEU A 83 -3.54 5.14 4.85
CA LEU A 83 -3.34 4.41 6.10
C LEU A 83 -3.67 2.91 5.99
N LEU A 84 -4.72 2.54 5.26
CA LEU A 84 -5.06 1.15 5.01
C LEU A 84 -3.94 0.45 4.23
N TYR A 85 -3.49 1.05 3.13
CA TYR A 85 -2.40 0.51 2.31
C TYR A 85 -1.08 0.41 3.10
N GLU A 86 -0.78 1.38 3.95
CA GLU A 86 0.35 1.31 4.89
C GLU A 86 0.24 0.14 5.87
N GLN A 87 -0.94 -0.08 6.43
CA GLN A 87 -1.17 -1.20 7.33
C GLN A 87 -0.94 -2.53 6.60
N VAL A 88 -1.46 -2.68 5.38
CA VAL A 88 -1.26 -3.89 4.57
C VAL A 88 0.22 -4.08 4.23
N ARG A 89 0.91 -3.02 3.81
CA ARG A 89 2.36 -3.03 3.56
C ARG A 89 3.14 -3.58 4.75
N GLN A 90 2.87 -3.09 5.97
CA GLN A 90 3.52 -3.57 7.18
C GLN A 90 3.24 -5.06 7.44
N GLU A 91 2.00 -5.50 7.23
CA GLU A 91 1.61 -6.91 7.37
C GLU A 91 2.33 -7.81 6.36
N ILE A 92 2.55 -7.34 5.13
CA ILE A 92 3.36 -8.04 4.11
C ILE A 92 4.83 -8.12 4.56
N CYS A 93 5.42 -7.01 5.04
CA CYS A 93 6.81 -6.99 5.51
C CYS A 93 7.06 -7.98 6.67
N VAL A 94 6.11 -8.08 7.60
CA VAL A 94 6.16 -9.10 8.67
C VAL A 94 6.09 -10.50 8.08
N ALA A 95 5.23 -10.74 7.11
CA ALA A 95 5.10 -12.05 6.45
C ALA A 95 6.36 -12.47 5.67
N LEU A 96 7.12 -11.52 5.14
CA LEU A 96 8.37 -11.77 4.41
C LEU A 96 9.61 -11.95 5.30
N SER A 97 9.49 -11.64 6.59
CA SER A 97 10.58 -11.70 7.57
C SER A 97 10.58 -12.98 8.41
N ASN A 98 9.49 -13.76 8.37
CA ASN A 98 9.35 -15.09 8.95
C ASN A 98 9.64 -16.18 7.91
#